data_AF-A0AAN6JPH5-F1
#
_entry.id   AF-A0AAN6JPH5-F1
#
_cell.length_a   1.000
_cell.length_b   1.000
_cell.length_c   1.000
_cell.angle_alpha   90.00
_cell.angle_beta   90.00
_cell.angle_gamma   90.00
#
_symmetry.space_group_name_H-M   'P 1'
#
loop_
_entity.id
_entity.type
_entity.pdbx_description
1 polymer ?
#
loop_
_entity_poly.entity_id
_entity_poly.type
_entity_poly.pdbx_seq_one_letter_code
_entity_poly.pdbx_strand_id
1 'polypeptide(L)'
;MPPMTLQGAIIRAGKMNKTVTMAVAKNVYLPKLQKTVTKHTKYLIHDEKNQLLVGDNVVAQACPPLSARKRFTFLELVGGTEAGAARRLKSQQLLGAEERERVRIEGIVKAERQAVAAQTSSRQASSTAARAKRREEHLARKAERKKNAAAAAAAASSSSTASSSSPTQ
;
A
#
# COMPACT_ATOMS: atom_id res chain seq x y z
N MET A 1 -12.86 -2.00 -24.27
CA MET A 1 -12.90 -3.39 -23.74
C MET A 1 -11.48 -3.81 -23.37
N PRO A 2 -11.26 -4.53 -22.27
CA PRO A 2 -9.92 -4.99 -21.89
C PRO A 2 -9.40 -6.04 -22.88
N PRO A 3 -8.07 -6.10 -23.11
CA PRO A 3 -7.45 -7.08 -23.99
C PRO A 3 -7.52 -8.50 -23.37
N MET A 4 -7.58 -9.51 -24.23
CA MET A 4 -7.67 -10.92 -23.83
C MET A 4 -6.42 -11.37 -23.06
N THR A 5 -6.61 -12.02 -21.92
CA THR A 5 -5.55 -12.65 -21.13
C THR A 5 -5.64 -14.17 -21.16
N LEU A 6 -4.49 -14.84 -21.10
CA LEU A 6 -4.35 -16.28 -21.08
C LEU A 6 -3.48 -16.67 -19.89
N GLN A 7 -3.87 -17.73 -19.18
CA GLN A 7 -3.09 -18.30 -18.08
C GLN A 7 -2.60 -19.68 -18.47
N GLY A 8 -1.36 -20.01 -18.15
CA GLY A 8 -0.79 -21.30 -18.49
C GLY A 8 0.62 -21.53 -17.95
N ALA A 9 1.10 -22.75 -18.16
CA ALA A 9 2.41 -23.19 -17.71
C ALA A 9 3.44 -23.13 -18.86
N ILE A 10 4.67 -22.77 -18.53
CA ILE A 10 5.77 -22.73 -19.49
C ILE A 10 6.34 -24.13 -19.70
N ILE A 11 6.31 -24.59 -20.96
CA ILE A 11 6.86 -25.90 -21.35
C ILE A 11 8.32 -25.78 -21.81
N ARG A 12 8.67 -24.69 -22.50
CA ARG A 12 9.96 -24.57 -23.20
C ARG A 12 10.49 -23.15 -23.09
N ALA A 13 11.60 -22.99 -22.38
CA ALA A 13 12.38 -21.77 -22.28
C ALA A 13 13.80 -22.01 -22.85
N GLY A 14 14.50 -20.93 -23.26
CA GLY A 14 15.93 -20.97 -23.61
C GLY A 14 16.28 -21.46 -25.03
N LYS A 15 15.30 -21.72 -25.89
CA LYS A 15 15.55 -22.21 -27.27
C LYS A 15 15.32 -21.16 -28.35
N MET A 16 14.67 -20.07 -28.00
CA MET A 16 14.50 -18.88 -28.83
C MET A 16 14.80 -17.67 -27.96
N ASN A 17 15.42 -16.64 -28.56
CA ASN A 17 15.68 -15.40 -27.85
C ASN A 17 14.37 -14.63 -27.62
N LYS A 18 14.22 -14.06 -26.42
CA LYS A 18 13.08 -13.22 -26.02
C LYS A 18 11.72 -13.91 -26.19
N THR A 19 11.68 -15.23 -26.08
CA THR A 19 10.49 -16.02 -26.42
C THR A 19 10.42 -17.32 -25.65
N VAL A 20 9.22 -17.59 -25.16
CA VAL A 20 8.92 -18.77 -24.36
C VAL A 20 7.67 -19.46 -24.92
N THR A 21 7.62 -20.80 -24.84
CA THR A 21 6.44 -21.57 -25.22
C THR A 21 5.60 -21.88 -23.98
N MET A 22 4.38 -21.38 -23.94
CA MET A 22 3.39 -21.66 -22.90
C MET A 22 2.34 -22.64 -23.43
N ALA A 23 1.86 -23.56 -22.59
CA ALA A 23 0.63 -24.29 -22.84
C ALA A 23 -0.51 -23.74 -22.01
N VAL A 24 -1.63 -23.50 -22.68
CA VAL A 24 -2.91 -23.15 -22.06
C VAL A 24 -3.79 -24.38 -22.09
N ALA A 25 -4.29 -24.78 -20.93
CA ALA A 25 -5.29 -25.83 -20.80
C ALA A 25 -6.68 -25.23 -21.03
N LYS A 26 -7.46 -25.84 -21.92
CA LYS A 26 -8.87 -25.49 -22.15
C LYS A 26 -9.71 -26.75 -22.04
N ASN A 27 -10.75 -26.70 -21.20
CA ASN A 27 -11.72 -27.77 -21.11
C ASN A 27 -12.68 -27.67 -22.30
N VAL A 28 -12.77 -28.76 -23.07
CA VAL A 28 -13.64 -28.85 -24.24
C VAL A 28 -14.57 -30.05 -24.04
N TYR A 29 -15.87 -29.79 -24.17
CA TYR A 29 -16.88 -30.83 -24.13
C TYR A 29 -16.94 -31.55 -25.49
N LEU A 30 -16.86 -32.88 -25.47
CA LEU A 30 -17.05 -33.70 -26.67
C LEU A 30 -18.51 -34.18 -26.72
N PRO A 31 -19.33 -33.69 -27.66
CA PRO A 31 -20.78 -33.95 -27.66
C PRO A 31 -21.10 -35.44 -27.87
N LYS A 32 -20.34 -36.14 -28.70
CA LYS A 32 -20.55 -37.57 -29.00
C LYS A 32 -20.26 -38.48 -27.81
N LEU A 33 -19.26 -38.14 -27.01
CA LEU A 33 -18.80 -38.96 -25.88
C LEU A 33 -19.35 -38.51 -24.53
N GLN A 34 -20.02 -37.34 -24.49
CA GLN A 34 -20.51 -36.69 -23.28
C GLN A 34 -19.46 -36.58 -22.16
N LYS A 35 -18.20 -36.41 -22.56
CA LYS A 35 -17.04 -36.28 -21.66
C LYS A 35 -16.34 -34.95 -21.89
N THR A 36 -15.96 -34.30 -20.80
CA THR A 36 -15.12 -33.10 -20.82
C THR A 36 -13.65 -33.52 -20.86
N VAL A 37 -12.92 -33.08 -21.88
CA VAL A 37 -11.49 -33.35 -22.04
C VAL A 37 -10.70 -32.04 -21.98
N THR A 38 -9.52 -32.09 -21.37
CA THR A 38 -8.61 -30.94 -21.35
C THR A 38 -7.75 -30.97 -22.60
N LYS A 39 -7.86 -29.93 -23.44
CA LYS A 39 -7.01 -29.71 -24.61
C LYS A 39 -5.94 -28.69 -24.28
N HIS A 40 -4.71 -28.94 -24.73
CA HIS A 40 -3.60 -28.03 -24.54
C HIS A 40 -3.23 -27.34 -25.85
N THR A 41 -3.26 -26.01 -25.88
CA THR A 41 -2.81 -25.21 -27.02
C THR A 41 -1.52 -24.49 -26.65
N LYS A 42 -0.52 -24.56 -27.54
CA LYS A 42 0.79 -23.93 -27.33
C LYS A 42 0.80 -22.52 -27.92
N TYR A 43 1.26 -21.56 -27.13
CA TYR A 43 1.41 -20.17 -27.53
C TYR A 43 2.86 -19.73 -27.37
N LEU A 44 3.30 -18.87 -28.29
CA LEU A 44 4.60 -18.21 -28.20
C LEU A 44 4.41 -16.87 -27.51
N ILE A 45 5.03 -16.72 -26.35
CA ILE A 45 5.00 -15.49 -25.55
C ILE A 45 6.28 -14.72 -25.79
N HIS A 46 6.17 -13.41 -25.93
CA HIS A 46 7.28 -12.49 -25.89
C HIS A 46 7.64 -12.12 -24.45
N ASP A 47 8.90 -12.33 -24.10
CA ASP A 47 9.51 -11.92 -22.83
C ASP A 47 10.80 -11.17 -23.16
N GLU A 48 10.86 -9.87 -22.90
CA GLU A 48 12.02 -9.05 -23.24
C GLU A 48 13.25 -9.39 -22.39
N LYS A 49 13.03 -9.78 -21.13
CA LYS A 49 14.08 -9.94 -20.11
C LYS A 49 14.52 -11.38 -19.95
N ASN A 50 13.91 -12.33 -20.67
CA ASN A 50 14.19 -13.78 -20.58
C ASN A 50 14.21 -14.28 -19.12
N GLN A 51 13.28 -13.79 -18.30
CA GLN A 51 13.22 -14.10 -16.87
C GLN A 51 12.49 -15.41 -16.59
N LEU A 52 11.68 -15.85 -17.55
CA LEU A 52 10.79 -17.00 -17.42
C LEU A 52 11.53 -18.33 -17.59
N LEU A 53 11.29 -19.26 -16.67
CA LEU A 53 11.85 -20.61 -16.70
C LEU A 53 10.80 -21.66 -17.03
N VAL A 54 11.27 -22.89 -17.28
CA VAL A 54 10.39 -24.04 -17.48
C VAL A 54 9.67 -24.37 -16.17
N GLY A 55 8.36 -24.60 -16.25
CA GLY A 55 7.52 -24.91 -15.10
C GLY A 55 6.89 -23.71 -14.39
N ASP A 56 7.21 -22.48 -14.81
CA ASP A 56 6.57 -21.28 -14.29
C ASP A 56 5.15 -21.13 -14.86
N ASN A 57 4.19 -20.75 -14.00
CA ASN A 57 2.81 -20.40 -14.32
C ASN A 57 2.69 -18.89 -14.52
N VAL A 58 2.25 -18.48 -15.70
CA VAL A 58 2.24 -17.09 -16.13
C VAL A 58 0.88 -16.66 -16.68
N VAL A 59 0.61 -15.36 -16.58
CA VAL A 59 -0.44 -14.67 -17.32
C VAL A 59 0.20 -13.96 -18.52
N ALA A 60 -0.33 -14.22 -19.70
CA ALA A 60 0.04 -13.52 -20.92
C ALA A 60 -1.14 -12.72 -21.46
N GLN A 61 -0.86 -11.57 -22.08
CA GLN A 61 -1.86 -10.68 -22.65
C GLN A 61 -1.72 -10.64 -24.17
N ALA A 62 -2.84 -10.56 -24.89
CA ALA A 62 -2.83 -10.37 -26.32
C ALA A 62 -2.18 -9.02 -26.69
N CYS A 63 -1.29 -9.04 -27.67
CA CYS A 63 -0.55 -7.86 -28.15
C CYS A 63 -0.59 -7.77 -29.68
N PRO A 64 -0.17 -6.64 -30.27
CA PRO A 64 0.09 -6.56 -31.71
C PRO A 64 1.04 -7.68 -32.16
N PRO A 65 0.98 -8.11 -33.44
CA PRO A 65 1.85 -9.17 -33.93
C PRO A 65 3.32 -8.73 -33.85
N LEU A 66 4.10 -9.38 -32.98
CA LEU A 66 5.55 -9.14 -32.87
C LEU A 66 6.35 -10.00 -33.86
N SER A 67 5.74 -11.10 -34.31
CA SER A 67 6.30 -12.03 -35.29
C SER A 67 5.14 -12.82 -35.92
N ALA A 68 5.42 -13.67 -36.91
CA ALA A 68 4.42 -14.48 -37.62
C ALA A 68 3.49 -15.28 -36.69
N ARG A 69 4.00 -15.74 -35.53
CA ARG A 69 3.24 -16.55 -34.56
C ARG A 69 3.18 -15.98 -33.14
N LYS A 70 3.89 -14.87 -32.86
CA LYS A 70 3.98 -14.28 -31.51
C LYS A 70 2.99 -13.12 -31.41
N ARG A 71 1.92 -13.33 -30.65
CA ARG A 71 0.81 -12.39 -30.46
C ARG A 71 0.46 -12.20 -28.98
N PHE A 72 1.33 -12.65 -28.08
CA PHE A 72 1.13 -12.57 -26.65
C PHE A 72 2.40 -12.06 -25.97
N THR A 73 2.24 -11.15 -25.02
CA THR A 73 3.32 -10.61 -24.19
C THR A 73 3.14 -11.08 -22.75
N PHE A 74 4.25 -11.30 -22.05
CA PHE A 74 4.25 -11.62 -20.62
C PHE A 74 3.69 -10.45 -19.80
N LEU A 75 2.74 -10.74 -18.89
CA LEU A 75 2.12 -9.74 -18.02
C LEU A 75 2.53 -9.97 -16.56
N GLU A 76 2.28 -11.18 -16.04
CA GLU A 76 2.43 -11.50 -14.63
C GLU A 76 2.84 -12.95 -14.42
N LEU A 77 3.62 -13.20 -13.36
CA LEU A 77 3.96 -14.54 -12.89
C LEU A 77 3.04 -14.92 -11.72
N VAL A 78 2.23 -15.97 -11.89
CA VAL A 78 1.25 -16.44 -10.89
C VAL A 78 1.86 -17.45 -9.93
N GLY A 79 2.73 -18.32 -10.44
CA GLY A 79 3.39 -19.34 -9.64
C GLY A 79 4.72 -19.70 -10.31
N GLY A 80 5.76 -19.89 -9.53
CA GLY A 80 7.09 -20.19 -10.06
C GLY A 80 7.65 -21.46 -9.47
N THR A 81 8.59 -22.05 -10.20
CA THR A 81 9.48 -23.05 -9.63
C THR A 81 10.44 -22.38 -8.63
N GLU A 82 10.86 -23.10 -7.60
CA GLU A 82 11.83 -22.61 -6.59
C GLU A 82 13.13 -22.14 -7.25
N ALA A 83 13.56 -22.84 -8.31
CA ALA A 83 14.71 -22.47 -9.13
C ALA A 83 14.54 -21.08 -9.79
N GLY A 84 13.32 -20.74 -10.23
CA GLY A 84 12.99 -19.42 -10.78
C GLY A 84 12.97 -18.33 -9.73
N ALA A 85 12.50 -18.63 -8.52
CA ALA A 85 12.52 -17.69 -7.40
C ALA A 85 13.96 -17.38 -6.95
N ALA A 86 14.80 -18.41 -6.78
CA ALA A 86 16.21 -18.26 -6.42
C ALA A 86 17.00 -17.46 -7.46
N ARG A 87 16.72 -17.65 -8.77
CA ARG A 87 17.38 -16.90 -9.84
C ARG A 87 16.94 -15.43 -9.88
N ARG A 88 15.66 -15.14 -9.62
CA ARG A 88 15.15 -13.76 -9.47
C ARG A 88 15.79 -13.06 -8.28
N LEU A 89 15.86 -13.72 -7.13
CA LEU A 89 16.55 -13.22 -5.95
C LEU A 89 18.04 -13.00 -6.24
N LYS A 90 18.71 -13.94 -6.92
CA LYS A 90 20.11 -13.80 -7.31
C LYS A 90 20.34 -12.66 -8.29
N SER A 91 19.45 -12.44 -9.25
CA SER A 91 19.50 -11.28 -10.16
C SER A 91 19.22 -9.96 -9.45
N GLN A 92 18.30 -9.93 -8.49
CA GLN A 92 18.04 -8.75 -7.65
C GLN A 92 19.21 -8.47 -6.70
N GLN A 93 19.92 -9.51 -6.26
CA GLN A 93 21.14 -9.41 -5.48
C GLN A 93 22.36 -9.01 -6.33
N LEU A 94 22.29 -9.17 -7.66
CA LEU A 94 23.32 -8.80 -8.65
C LEU A 94 23.11 -7.39 -9.23
N LEU A 95 22.15 -6.64 -8.72
CA LEU A 95 22.27 -5.19 -8.68
C LEU A 95 23.59 -4.87 -7.96
N GLY A 96 24.48 -4.13 -8.64
CA GLY A 96 25.92 -4.08 -8.36
C GLY A 96 26.23 -3.69 -6.92
N ALA A 97 27.49 -3.83 -6.50
CA ALA A 97 27.97 -3.31 -5.20
C ALA A 97 27.46 -1.87 -4.94
N GLU A 98 27.30 -1.08 -6.01
CA GLU A 98 26.74 0.27 -6.05
C GLU A 98 25.25 0.38 -5.66
N GLU A 99 24.39 -0.57 -6.05
CA GLU A 99 22.96 -0.54 -5.66
C GLU A 99 22.74 -1.07 -4.24
N ARG A 100 23.59 -1.98 -3.77
CA ARG A 100 23.62 -2.38 -2.35
C ARG A 100 24.00 -1.20 -1.46
N GLU A 101 24.98 -0.41 -1.88
CA GLU A 101 25.36 0.84 -1.22
C GLU A 101 24.23 1.87 -1.29
N ARG A 102 23.57 2.06 -2.44
CA ARG A 102 22.41 2.98 -2.56
C ARG A 102 21.22 2.58 -1.70
N VAL A 103 20.80 1.31 -1.70
CA VAL A 103 19.69 0.82 -0.87
C VAL A 103 20.03 0.91 0.62
N ARG A 104 21.30 0.70 0.99
CA ARG A 104 21.78 0.87 2.36
C ARG A 104 21.78 2.35 2.79
N ILE A 105 22.30 3.25 1.95
CA ILE A 105 22.29 4.70 2.18
C ILE A 105 20.84 5.22 2.23
N GLU A 106 19.97 4.82 1.31
CA GLU A 106 18.54 5.18 1.35
C GLU A 106 17.84 4.61 2.58
N GLY A 107 18.18 3.40 3.01
CA GLY A 107 17.69 2.81 4.26
C GLY A 107 18.11 3.61 5.49
N ILE A 108 19.39 4.02 5.56
CA ILE A 108 19.92 4.88 6.62
C ILE A 108 19.22 6.25 6.60
N VAL A 109 19.12 6.91 5.45
CA VAL A 109 18.47 8.22 5.29
C VAL A 109 16.98 8.14 5.63
N LYS A 110 16.29 7.05 5.27
CA LYS A 110 14.86 6.86 5.60
C LYS A 110 14.66 6.58 7.09
N ALA A 111 15.53 5.79 7.71
CA ALA A 111 15.53 5.56 9.15
C ALA A 111 15.85 6.84 9.93
N GLU A 112 16.82 7.64 9.50
CA GLU A 112 17.12 8.96 10.07
C GLU A 112 15.95 9.92 9.89
N ARG A 113 15.34 10.00 8.70
CA ARG A 113 14.14 10.82 8.49
C ARG A 113 12.98 10.37 9.37
N GLN A 114 12.78 9.07 9.56
CA GLN A 114 11.75 8.54 10.46
C GLN A 114 12.07 8.80 11.93
N ALA A 115 13.34 8.73 12.34
CA ALA A 115 13.78 9.07 13.69
C ALA A 115 13.62 10.56 13.97
N VAL A 116 13.98 11.43 13.02
CA VAL A 116 13.76 12.88 13.09
C VAL A 116 12.27 13.20 13.06
N ALA A 117 11.46 12.49 12.26
CA ALA A 117 10.00 12.61 12.25
C ALA A 117 9.37 12.15 13.59
N ALA A 118 9.90 11.10 14.22
CA ALA A 118 9.48 10.62 15.54
C ALA A 118 9.90 11.58 16.67
N GLN A 119 11.07 12.20 16.56
CA GLN A 119 11.54 13.24 17.47
C GLN A 119 10.73 14.54 17.32
N THR A 120 10.44 14.96 16.09
CA THR A 120 9.62 16.15 15.84
C THR A 120 8.16 15.94 16.22
N SER A 121 7.59 14.75 16.00
CA SER A 121 6.23 14.41 16.46
C SER A 121 6.13 14.26 17.98
N SER A 122 7.14 13.71 18.67
CA SER A 122 7.18 13.69 20.15
C SER A 122 7.41 15.08 20.77
N ARG A 123 8.19 15.94 20.10
CA ARG A 123 8.40 17.35 20.50
C ARG A 123 7.14 18.19 20.23
N GLN A 124 6.42 17.93 19.14
CA GLN A 124 5.10 18.52 18.88
C GLN A 124 4.05 18.02 19.88
N ALA A 125 4.00 16.73 20.18
CA ALA A 125 3.07 16.14 21.16
C ALA A 125 3.29 16.67 22.58
N SER A 126 4.54 16.85 23.01
CA SER A 126 4.84 17.45 24.32
C SER A 126 4.48 18.95 24.37
N SER A 127 4.69 19.69 23.26
CA SER A 127 4.30 21.10 23.15
C SER A 127 2.77 21.31 23.13
N THR A 128 2.03 20.43 22.47
CA THR A 128 0.56 20.49 22.41
C THR A 128 -0.06 20.05 23.74
N ALA A 129 0.50 19.03 24.40
CA ALA A 129 0.09 18.61 25.74
C ALA A 129 0.34 19.71 26.80
N ALA A 130 1.48 20.41 26.75
CA ALA A 130 1.76 21.54 27.63
C ALA A 130 0.80 22.72 27.39
N ARG A 131 0.44 23.00 26.14
CA ARG A 131 -0.53 24.04 25.77
C ARG A 131 -1.96 23.66 26.18
N ALA A 132 -2.33 22.38 26.14
CA ALA A 132 -3.61 21.87 26.62
C ALA A 132 -3.74 21.99 28.15
N LYS A 133 -2.72 21.55 28.92
CA LYS A 133 -2.68 21.71 30.39
C LYS A 133 -2.84 23.16 30.84
N ARG A 134 -2.08 24.09 30.24
CA ARG A 134 -2.21 25.54 30.54
C ARG A 134 -3.61 26.09 30.23
N ARG A 135 -4.27 25.57 29.19
CA ARG A 135 -5.64 25.98 28.81
C ARG A 135 -6.65 25.45 29.82
N GLU A 136 -6.51 24.20 30.27
CA GLU A 136 -7.36 23.62 31.32
C GLU A 136 -7.18 24.34 32.66
N GLU A 137 -5.94 24.62 33.07
CA GLU A 137 -5.63 25.41 34.27
C GLU A 137 -6.26 26.81 34.21
N HIS A 138 -6.14 27.50 33.07
CA HIS A 138 -6.75 28.82 32.88
C HIS A 138 -8.28 28.77 32.90
N LEU A 139 -8.89 27.74 32.30
CA LEU A 139 -10.35 27.54 32.34
C LEU A 139 -10.84 27.20 33.75
N ALA A 140 -10.12 26.37 34.50
CA ALA A 140 -10.42 26.06 35.90
C ALA A 140 -10.34 27.33 36.77
N ARG A 141 -9.28 28.14 36.61
CA ARG A 141 -9.11 29.41 37.33
C ARG A 141 -10.21 30.43 36.97
N LYS A 142 -10.68 30.42 35.71
CA LYS A 142 -11.81 31.24 35.26
C LYS A 142 -13.15 30.73 35.82
N ALA A 143 -13.33 29.41 35.92
CA ALA A 143 -14.52 28.79 36.53
C ALA A 143 -14.57 29.03 38.05
N GLU A 144 -13.44 28.91 38.75
CA GLU A 144 -13.32 29.27 40.17
C GLU A 144 -13.60 30.74 40.41
N ARG A 145 -13.04 31.65 39.59
CA ARG A 145 -13.39 33.08 39.65
C ARG A 145 -14.87 33.33 39.42
N LYS A 146 -15.51 32.62 38.48
CA LYS A 146 -16.95 32.73 38.22
C LYS A 146 -17.78 32.18 39.38
N LYS A 147 -17.36 31.08 40.00
CA LYS A 147 -18.01 30.47 41.18
C LYS A 147 -17.89 31.39 42.40
N ASN A 148 -16.72 31.97 42.63
CA ASN A 148 -16.47 32.94 43.70
C ASN A 148 -17.21 34.26 43.46
N ALA A 149 -17.28 34.75 42.21
CA ALA A 149 -18.07 35.92 41.86
C ALA A 149 -19.58 35.68 42.02
N ALA A 150 -20.07 34.49 41.66
CA ALA A 150 -21.46 34.09 41.89
C ALA A 150 -21.78 33.95 43.39
N ALA A 151 -20.87 33.41 44.19
CA ALA A 151 -21.00 33.34 45.65
C ALA A 151 -20.97 34.74 46.30
N ALA A 152 -20.11 35.64 45.81
CA ALA A 152 -20.08 37.04 46.25
C ALA A 152 -21.36 37.81 45.85
N ALA A 153 -21.90 37.55 44.65
CA ALA A 153 -23.17 38.13 44.21
C ALA A 153 -24.36 37.59 45.04
N ALA A 154 -24.36 36.30 45.39
CA ALA A 154 -25.36 35.71 46.28
C ALA A 154 -25.29 36.30 47.71
N ALA A 155 -24.08 36.52 48.23
CA ALA A 155 -23.86 37.17 49.54
C ALA A 155 -24.28 38.66 49.53
N ALA A 156 -24.10 39.37 48.41
CA ALA A 156 -24.55 40.75 48.25
C ALA A 156 -26.09 40.84 48.16
N SER A 157 -26.76 39.89 47.48
CA SER A 157 -28.23 39.83 47.41
C SER A 157 -28.91 39.43 48.72
N SER A 158 -28.20 38.78 49.65
CA SER A 158 -28.68 38.57 51.03
C SER A 158 -28.50 39.79 51.95
N SER A 159 -27.82 40.85 51.49
CA SER A 159 -27.58 42.08 52.27
C SER A 159 -28.38 43.30 51.80
N SER A 160 -29.14 43.22 50.70
CA SER A 160 -29.83 44.37 50.10
C SER A 160 -31.37 44.30 50.07
N THR A 161 -32.00 43.43 50.88
CA THR A 161 -33.43 43.57 51.23
C THR A 161 -33.56 44.33 52.55
N ALA A 162 -32.98 45.53 52.63
CA ALA A 162 -33.28 46.49 53.67
C ALA A 162 -33.18 47.88 53.07
N SER A 163 -34.28 48.62 53.17
CA SER A 163 -34.43 50.07 52.94
C SER A 163 -34.36 50.55 51.48
N SER A 164 -35.18 51.46 50.98
CA SER A 164 -36.45 52.11 51.38
C SER A 164 -36.68 53.22 50.35
N SER A 165 -37.96 53.53 50.06
CA SER A 165 -38.52 54.88 49.79
C SER A 165 -37.70 55.88 48.95
N SER A 166 -38.15 56.50 47.86
CA SER A 166 -39.47 57.11 47.59
C SER A 166 -39.33 57.98 46.31
N PRO A 167 -40.38 58.23 45.49
CA PRO A 167 -40.31 59.12 44.32
C PRO A 167 -41.14 60.41 44.48
N THR A 168 -40.51 61.57 44.26
CA THR A 168 -41.13 62.90 44.12
C THR A 168 -40.07 63.83 43.49
N GLN A 169 -40.28 64.68 42.49
CA GLN A 169 -41.41 65.09 41.64
C GLN A 169 -40.80 65.60 40.32
#